data_AF-A0A928PX88-F1
#
_entry.id   AF-A0A928PX88-F1
#
_cell.length_a   1.000
_cell.length_b   1.000
_cell.length_c   1.000
_cell.angle_alpha   90.00
_cell.angle_beta   90.00
_cell.angle_gamma   90.00
#
_symmetry.space_group_name_H-M   'P 1'
#
loop_
_entity.id
_entity.type
_entity.pdbx_description
1 polymer ?
#
loop_
_entity_poly.entity_id
_entity_poly.type
_entity_poly.pdbx_seq_one_letter_code
_entity_poly.pdbx_strand_id
1 'polypeptide(L)'
;MIFTTLNVYTHITDEMQRTAAEKIERCIMRNVSLSDKNEKVPERTSKTPCEAKFEPVKPSRRKSGTGCISKINDNLYEGRYSPRLSNGKRISKNVYAKTEEECEIKLAELIKIMKTEFADVRGEGIKEY
;
A
#
# COMPACT_ATOMS: atom_id res chain seq x y z
N MET A 1 -8.44 -29.74 41.60
CA MET A 1 -8.48 -28.28 41.43
C MET A 1 -9.20 -28.01 40.12
N ILE A 2 -10.46 -27.59 40.15
CA ILE A 2 -11.32 -27.47 38.95
C ILE A 2 -11.41 -25.98 38.63
N PHE A 3 -10.95 -25.55 37.46
CA PHE A 3 -10.92 -24.14 37.04
C PHE A 3 -12.25 -23.81 36.36
N THR A 4 -13.08 -22.99 37.00
CA THR A 4 -14.34 -22.52 36.42
C THR A 4 -14.10 -21.20 35.68
N THR A 5 -14.04 -21.25 34.36
CA THR A 5 -14.07 -20.04 33.54
C THR A 5 -15.47 -19.43 33.62
N LEU A 6 -15.64 -18.42 34.47
CA LEU A 6 -16.83 -17.59 34.50
C LEU A 6 -16.99 -16.91 33.13
N ASN A 7 -18.05 -17.24 32.39
CA ASN A 7 -18.34 -16.63 31.11
C ASN A 7 -18.88 -15.20 31.35
N VAL A 8 -18.01 -14.20 31.15
CA VAL A 8 -18.24 -12.78 31.50
C VAL A 8 -19.21 -12.07 30.54
N TYR A 9 -19.71 -12.75 29.50
CA TYR A 9 -20.43 -12.13 28.38
C TYR A 9 -21.79 -12.78 28.07
N THR A 10 -22.49 -13.30 29.07
CA THR A 10 -23.83 -13.90 28.90
C THR A 10 -24.98 -12.88 28.86
N HIS A 11 -24.69 -11.59 28.68
CA HIS A 11 -25.74 -10.55 28.63
C HIS A 11 -26.32 -10.32 27.23
N ILE A 12 -25.89 -11.07 26.23
CA ILE A 12 -26.48 -11.04 24.90
C ILE A 12 -27.49 -12.18 24.83
N THR A 13 -28.77 -11.85 24.85
CA THR A 13 -29.85 -12.82 24.63
C THR A 13 -30.07 -13.03 23.12
N ASP A 14 -30.58 -14.19 22.73
CA ASP A 14 -30.93 -14.49 21.33
C ASP A 14 -31.94 -13.46 20.77
N GLU A 15 -32.78 -12.89 21.62
CA GLU A 15 -33.71 -11.82 21.27
C GLU A 15 -32.98 -10.52 20.89
N MET A 16 -31.92 -10.16 21.60
CA MET A 16 -31.08 -9.00 21.23
C MET A 16 -30.39 -9.21 19.88
N GLN A 17 -29.97 -10.45 19.58
CA GLN A 17 -29.38 -10.77 18.28
C GLN A 17 -30.41 -10.69 17.14
N ARG A 18 -31.60 -11.27 17.32
CA ARG A 18 -32.68 -11.24 16.32
C ARG A 18 -33.14 -9.81 16.04
N THR A 19 -33.36 -9.01 17.09
CA THR A 19 -33.76 -7.60 16.93
C THR A 19 -32.66 -6.73 16.30
N ALA A 20 -31.38 -7.03 16.56
CA ALA A 20 -30.27 -6.38 15.87
C ALA A 20 -30.20 -6.76 14.38
N ALA A 21 -30.37 -8.05 14.05
CA ALA A 21 -30.41 -8.54 12.67
C ALA A 21 -31.58 -7.92 11.88
N GLU A 22 -32.79 -7.93 12.45
CA GLU A 22 -33.97 -7.30 11.84
C GLU A 22 -33.77 -5.79 11.60
N LYS A 23 -33.08 -5.08 12.50
CA LYS A 23 -32.76 -3.65 12.30
C LYS A 23 -31.77 -3.43 11.15
N ILE A 24 -30.79 -4.31 10.99
CA ILE A 24 -29.82 -4.24 9.89
C ILE A 24 -30.53 -4.56 8.57
N GLU A 25 -31.28 -5.65 8.51
CA GLU A 25 -32.06 -6.02 7.33
C GLU A 25 -33.06 -4.95 6.94
N ARG A 26 -33.79 -4.39 7.91
CA ARG A 26 -34.69 -3.25 7.66
C ARG A 26 -33.94 -2.00 7.25
N CYS A 27 -32.79 -1.67 7.81
CA CYS A 27 -32.01 -0.51 7.35
C CYS A 27 -31.53 -0.70 5.91
N ILE A 28 -31.07 -1.90 5.55
CA ILE A 28 -30.65 -2.21 4.18
C ILE A 28 -31.85 -2.14 3.23
N MET A 29 -32.96 -2.83 3.54
CA MET A 29 -34.15 -2.85 2.68
C MET A 29 -34.87 -1.50 2.62
N ARG A 30 -34.94 -0.76 3.74
CA ARG A 30 -35.53 0.59 3.80
C ARG A 30 -34.64 1.62 3.12
N ASN A 31 -33.32 1.48 3.15
CA ASN A 31 -32.39 2.31 2.35
C ASN A 31 -32.38 1.93 0.87
N VAL A 32 -32.77 0.70 0.51
CA VAL A 32 -33.04 0.27 -0.88
C VAL A 32 -34.42 0.72 -1.38
N SER A 33 -35.33 1.15 -0.49
CA SER A 33 -36.65 1.69 -0.84
C SER A 33 -36.74 3.22 -0.73
N LEU A 34 -35.96 3.85 0.15
CA LEU A 34 -35.85 5.32 0.28
C LEU A 34 -34.89 5.93 -0.74
N SER A 35 -34.32 5.07 -1.57
CA SER A 35 -33.45 5.41 -2.66
C SER A 35 -34.14 5.88 -3.93
N ASP A 36 -35.19 6.70 -3.86
CA ASP A 36 -35.82 7.29 -5.08
C ASP A 36 -35.96 8.82 -5.14
N LYS A 37 -35.30 9.52 -4.23
CA LYS A 37 -35.62 10.86 -3.79
C LYS A 37 -37.08 10.85 -3.39
N ASN A 38 -37.29 10.64 -2.10
CA ASN A 38 -36.50 11.44 -1.18
C ASN A 38 -35.53 10.57 -0.35
N GLU A 39 -34.51 9.87 -0.90
CA GLU A 39 -33.18 10.28 -1.43
C GLU A 39 -32.53 9.22 -2.36
N LYS A 40 -32.60 9.46 -3.69
CA LYS A 40 -32.37 8.56 -4.83
C LYS A 40 -30.98 7.91 -4.80
N VAL A 41 -30.80 6.79 -4.09
CA VAL A 41 -29.76 5.80 -4.47
C VAL A 41 -30.24 5.31 -5.83
N PRO A 42 -29.56 5.60 -6.94
CA PRO A 42 -30.05 5.11 -8.21
C PRO A 42 -30.16 3.60 -8.11
N GLU A 43 -31.39 3.12 -8.27
CA GLU A 43 -31.78 1.89 -8.92
C GLU A 43 -30.53 1.22 -9.53
N ARG A 44 -30.13 0.05 -9.01
CA ARG A 44 -29.21 -0.86 -9.71
C ARG A 44 -29.91 -1.37 -10.97
N THR A 45 -30.29 -0.46 -11.85
CA THR A 45 -30.30 -0.72 -13.28
C THR A 45 -28.98 -1.40 -13.57
N SER A 46 -29.02 -2.49 -14.32
CA SER A 46 -27.87 -3.13 -14.96
C SER A 46 -27.19 -2.21 -15.99
N LYS A 47 -27.22 -0.90 -15.77
CA LYS A 47 -26.18 0.00 -16.24
C LYS A 47 -24.96 -0.40 -15.44
N THR A 48 -24.19 -1.33 -15.99
CA THR A 48 -22.76 -1.43 -15.71
C THR A 48 -22.29 0.00 -15.48
N PRO A 49 -21.87 0.39 -14.26
CA PRO A 49 -21.29 1.70 -14.07
C PRO A 49 -20.15 1.74 -15.08
N CYS A 50 -20.29 2.58 -16.11
CA CYS A 50 -19.29 2.69 -17.15
C CYS A 50 -18.00 2.97 -16.38
N GLU A 51 -17.10 1.98 -16.34
CA GLU A 51 -15.97 1.99 -15.42
C GLU A 51 -15.19 3.26 -15.71
N ALA A 52 -15.38 4.28 -14.86
CA ALA A 52 -14.59 5.48 -14.95
C ALA A 52 -13.17 4.98 -14.75
N LYS A 53 -12.33 5.13 -15.78
CA LYS A 53 -10.94 4.69 -15.73
C LYS A 53 -10.30 5.38 -14.55
N PHE A 54 -10.09 4.64 -13.47
CA PHE A 54 -9.41 5.17 -12.30
C PHE A 54 -7.95 5.33 -12.68
N GLU A 55 -7.50 6.57 -12.74
CA GLU A 55 -6.09 6.89 -12.91
C GLU A 55 -5.45 7.01 -11.51
N PRO A 56 -4.57 6.08 -11.12
CA PRO A 56 -3.92 6.17 -9.81
C PRO A 56 -3.06 7.42 -9.74
N VAL A 57 -3.30 8.24 -8.72
CA VAL A 57 -2.49 9.44 -8.45
C VAL A 57 -1.07 9.01 -8.13
N LYS A 58 -0.11 9.40 -8.97
CA LYS A 58 1.31 9.15 -8.72
C LYS A 58 1.77 10.02 -7.55
N PRO A 59 2.43 9.45 -6.53
CA PRO A 59 2.94 10.24 -5.43
C PRO A 59 4.02 11.20 -5.92
N SER A 60 4.05 12.41 -5.36
CA SER A 60 5.07 13.43 -5.66
C SER A 60 6.50 12.98 -5.34
N ARG A 61 6.65 12.03 -4.41
CA ARG A 61 7.95 11.47 -4.00
C ARG A 61 8.06 10.01 -4.45
N ARG A 62 9.27 9.64 -4.90
CA ARG A 62 9.62 8.24 -5.16
C ARG A 62 9.58 7.43 -3.87
N LYS A 63 9.32 6.13 -4.00
CA LYS A 63 9.36 5.18 -2.88
C LYS A 63 10.77 5.13 -2.27
N SER A 64 10.83 4.95 -0.96
CA SER A 64 12.09 4.70 -0.27
C SER A 64 12.73 3.40 -0.80
N GLY A 65 14.07 3.33 -0.79
CA GLY A 65 14.83 2.17 -1.26
C GLY A 65 15.07 2.08 -2.77
N THR A 66 14.42 2.91 -3.61
CA THR A 66 14.59 2.88 -5.08
C THR A 66 15.71 3.82 -5.59
N GLY A 67 16.38 4.54 -4.70
CA GLY A 67 17.36 5.57 -5.05
C GLY A 67 16.74 6.86 -5.61
N CYS A 68 17.58 7.84 -5.92
CA CYS A 68 17.17 9.09 -6.57
C CYS A 68 17.81 9.22 -7.95
N ILE A 69 17.09 9.85 -8.87
CA ILE A 69 17.60 10.18 -10.21
C ILE A 69 17.53 11.69 -10.34
N SER A 70 18.66 12.30 -10.70
CA SER A 70 18.79 13.73 -10.91
C SER A 70 19.37 13.99 -12.28
N LYS A 71 18.80 14.95 -13.01
CA LYS A 71 19.37 15.42 -14.27
C LYS A 71 20.52 16.36 -13.94
N ILE A 72 21.76 15.96 -14.24
CA ILE A 72 22.95 16.81 -14.03
C ILE A 72 23.08 17.79 -15.18
N ASN A 73 23.00 17.30 -16.42
CA ASN A 73 23.12 18.10 -17.65
C ASN A 73 22.03 17.71 -18.64
N ASP A 74 21.90 18.46 -19.75
CA ASP A 74 20.90 18.21 -20.78
C ASP A 74 20.89 16.77 -21.30
N ASN A 75 22.06 16.14 -21.35
CA ASN A 75 22.28 14.78 -21.86
C ASN A 75 22.84 13.81 -20.81
N LEU A 76 22.75 14.14 -19.51
CA LEU A 76 23.33 13.33 -18.45
C LEU A 76 22.43 13.26 -17.21
N TYR A 77 22.04 12.05 -16.88
CA TYR A 77 21.32 11.68 -15.68
C TYR A 77 22.26 10.96 -14.71
N GLU A 78 22.06 11.22 -13.43
CA GLU A 78 22.72 10.54 -12.31
C GLU A 78 21.67 9.77 -11.51
N GLY A 79 21.84 8.46 -11.44
CA GLY A 79 21.15 7.60 -10.50
C GLY A 79 22.01 7.36 -9.26
N ARG A 80 21.54 7.79 -8.09
CA ARG A 80 22.23 7.62 -6.81
C ARG A 80 21.49 6.63 -5.93
N TYR A 81 22.22 5.65 -5.43
CA TYR A 81 21.77 4.71 -4.42
C TYR A 81 22.63 4.82 -3.17
N SER A 82 22.00 4.94 -2.00
CA SER A 82 22.69 5.17 -0.72
C SER A 82 22.09 4.34 0.40
N PRO A 83 22.29 3.00 0.39
CA PRO A 83 21.84 2.12 1.47
C PRO A 83 22.56 2.44 2.79
N ARG A 84 21.85 2.19 3.89
CA ARG A 84 22.42 2.21 5.24
C ARG A 84 22.72 0.77 5.66
N LEU A 85 23.97 0.52 6.04
CA LEU A 85 24.34 -0.74 6.68
C LEU A 85 23.75 -0.78 8.10
N SER A 86 23.56 -1.99 8.63
CA SER A 86 23.25 -2.21 10.05
C SER A 86 24.26 -1.51 10.99
N ASN A 87 25.51 -1.39 10.55
CA ASN A 87 26.60 -0.70 11.24
C ASN A 87 26.46 0.83 11.27
N GLY A 88 25.38 1.39 10.72
CA GLY A 88 25.12 2.84 10.68
C GLY A 88 25.91 3.62 9.63
N LYS A 89 26.91 2.99 8.99
CA LYS A 89 27.65 3.57 7.86
C LYS A 89 26.79 3.61 6.60
N ARG A 90 26.95 4.67 5.80
CA ARG A 90 26.30 4.82 4.49
C ARG A 90 27.30 4.57 3.38
N ILE A 91 26.92 3.76 2.41
CA ILE A 91 27.69 3.54 1.19
C ILE A 91 26.89 4.14 0.05
N SER A 92 27.43 5.12 -0.65
CA SER A 92 26.83 5.69 -1.85
C SER A 92 27.48 5.12 -3.10
N LYS A 93 26.66 4.66 -4.05
CA LYS A 93 27.10 4.34 -5.41
C LYS A 93 26.26 5.14 -6.41
N ASN A 94 26.90 5.61 -7.47
CA ASN A 94 26.30 6.43 -8.52
C ASN A 94 26.38 5.71 -9.87
N VAL A 95 25.40 5.98 -10.71
CA VAL A 95 25.26 5.49 -12.07
C VAL A 95 24.99 6.67 -12.98
N TYR A 96 25.58 6.68 -14.17
CA TYR A 96 25.35 7.73 -15.16
C TYR A 96 24.77 7.16 -16.45
N ALA A 97 23.82 7.87 -17.04
CA ALA A 97 23.22 7.54 -18.33
C ALA A 97 22.79 8.80 -19.10
N LYS A 98 22.52 8.66 -20.40
CA LYS A 98 22.10 9.80 -21.24
C LYS A 98 20.61 10.06 -21.16
N THR A 99 19.82 9.01 -20.97
CA THR A 99 18.37 9.08 -20.80
C THR A 99 17.99 8.66 -19.39
N GLU A 100 16.82 9.11 -18.93
CA GLU A 100 16.28 8.74 -17.62
C GLU A 100 16.02 7.23 -17.52
N GLU A 101 15.45 6.63 -18.57
CA GLU A 101 15.11 5.21 -18.64
C GLU A 101 16.34 4.31 -18.52
N GLU A 102 17.42 4.62 -19.26
CA GLU A 102 18.69 3.90 -19.13
C GLU A 102 19.28 4.02 -17.71
N CYS A 103 19.10 5.17 -17.08
CA CYS A 103 19.57 5.41 -15.73
C CYS A 103 18.77 4.59 -14.70
N GLU A 104 17.45 4.46 -14.90
CA GLU A 104 16.58 3.62 -14.07
C GLU A 104 16.95 2.15 -14.13
N ILE A 105 17.19 1.62 -15.33
CA ILE A 105 17.55 0.20 -15.53
C ILE A 105 18.86 -0.11 -14.81
N LYS A 106 19.91 0.68 -15.08
CA LYS A 106 21.23 0.48 -14.45
C LYS A 106 21.18 0.70 -12.93
N LEU A 107 20.38 1.65 -12.45
CA LEU A 107 20.19 1.87 -11.01
C LEU A 107 19.50 0.67 -10.35
N ALA A 108 18.49 0.09 -10.99
CA ALA A 108 17.80 -1.10 -10.49
C ALA A 108 18.71 -2.33 -10.44
N GLU A 109 19.55 -2.54 -11.46
CA GLU A 109 20.57 -3.58 -11.47
C GLU A 109 21.59 -3.39 -10.33
N LEU A 110 22.08 -2.16 -10.15
CA LEU A 110 23.00 -1.84 -9.06
C LEU A 110 22.38 -2.10 -7.68
N ILE A 111 21.10 -1.76 -7.50
CA ILE A 111 20.38 -2.03 -6.24
C ILE A 111 20.31 -3.54 -5.99
N LYS A 112 19.99 -4.35 -7.01
CA LYS A 112 19.95 -5.81 -6.88
C LYS A 112 21.30 -6.38 -6.48
N ILE A 113 22.36 -5.97 -7.17
CA ILE A 113 23.74 -6.42 -6.89
C ILE A 113 24.14 -6.05 -5.46
N MET A 114 23.90 -4.81 -5.03
CA MET A 114 24.21 -4.42 -3.65
C MET A 114 23.39 -5.22 -2.65
N LYS A 115 22.08 -5.41 -2.88
CA LYS A 115 21.24 -6.21 -1.99
C LYS A 115 21.76 -7.64 -1.84
N THR A 116 22.19 -8.28 -2.93
CA THR A 116 22.79 -9.63 -2.88
C THR A 116 24.14 -9.61 -2.18
N GLU A 117 25.02 -8.66 -2.51
CA GLU A 117 26.33 -8.50 -1.86
C GLU A 117 26.19 -8.37 -0.33
N PHE A 118 25.26 -7.54 0.15
CA PHE A 118 25.07 -7.34 1.59
C PHE A 118 24.28 -8.46 2.27
N ALA A 119 23.46 -9.22 1.53
CA ALA A 119 22.81 -10.41 2.07
C ALA A 119 23.83 -11.52 2.35
N ASP A 120 24.84 -11.67 1.49
CA ASP A 120 25.84 -12.74 1.59
C ASP A 120 26.97 -12.40 2.58
N VAL A 121 27.36 -11.12 2.69
CA VAL A 121 28.64 -10.75 3.32
C VAL A 121 28.67 -10.80 4.84
N ARG A 122 27.54 -10.78 5.55
CA ARG A 122 27.41 -10.91 7.02
C ARG A 122 25.94 -10.61 7.35
N GLY A 123 25.42 -11.03 8.50
CA GLY A 123 24.06 -10.69 9.00
C GLY A 123 23.77 -9.19 9.21
N GLU A 124 24.40 -8.32 8.43
CA GLU A 124 24.26 -6.89 8.34
C GLU A 124 23.19 -6.55 7.30
N GLY A 125 21.92 -6.66 7.70
CA GLY A 125 20.80 -6.26 6.84
C GLY A 125 20.90 -4.79 6.42
N ILE A 126 20.63 -4.52 5.13
CA ILE A 126 20.39 -3.17 4.66
C ILE A 126 19.11 -2.66 5.33
N LYS A 127 19.20 -1.57 6.09
CA LYS A 127 18.00 -0.89 6.59
C LYS A 127 17.43 -0.03 5.49
N GLU A 128 16.38 -0.53 4.85
CA GLU A 128 15.49 0.27 4.01
C GLU A 128 14.55 1.09 4.91
N TYR A 129 14.27 2.33 4.52
CA TYR A 129 13.30 3.20 5.20
C TYR A 129 11.91 2.99 4.64
#